data_AF-A0A959M1T6-F1
#
_entry.id   AF-A0A959M1T6-F1
#
_cell.length_a   1.000
_cell.length_b   1.000
_cell.length_c   1.000
_cell.angle_alpha   90.00
_cell.angle_beta   90.00
_cell.angle_gamma   90.00
#
_symmetry.space_group_name_H-M   'P 1'
#
loop_
_entity.id
_entity.type
_entity.pdbx_description
1 polymer ?
#
loop_
_entity_poly.entity_id
_entity_poly.type
_entity_poly.pdbx_seq_one_letter_code
_entity_poly.pdbx_strand_id
1 'polypeptide(L)'
;MDEFYIGWQADPTPSYKRKKLQGFWLLLAIAILAAGIIAFAQGPFSTASFEYGSPRELSGVLERWPVPSLVIHQQDGAVESQQRILLVDAGKRGAAPLLDQWEKTAGKSLDKHTVRLAGTLIYFDGKAVLELTQGEKALLETGEEQELEVQYSDRQRQTLLGEILDSKCFFGVMKPAEGKPHKSCAVRCLSGGIPAVFKARGSGDTEEYFLILDADGQPANSLLLDYTGEPIALCGESVLYNDWQLFYLDKEQPIRRLGPPGSKLPTLCATSR
;
A
#
# COMPACT_ATOMS: atom_id res chain seq x y z
N MET A 1 -65.50 8.82 23.61
CA MET A 1 -65.76 8.67 22.16
C MET A 1 -64.43 8.38 21.52
N ASP A 2 -64.26 7.17 20.98
CA ASP A 2 -63.02 6.80 20.29
C ASP A 2 -62.92 7.59 18.98
N GLU A 3 -61.77 8.25 18.77
CA GLU A 3 -61.51 9.01 17.55
C GLU A 3 -61.40 8.06 16.34
N PHE A 4 -62.34 8.17 15.41
CA PHE A 4 -62.39 7.38 14.18
C PHE A 4 -61.80 8.18 13.02
N TYR A 5 -60.84 7.59 12.30
CA TYR A 5 -60.19 8.24 11.15
C TYR A 5 -61.09 8.18 9.90
N ILE A 6 -61.43 9.33 9.31
CA ILE A 6 -62.25 9.45 8.11
C ILE A 6 -61.38 9.89 6.92
N GLY A 7 -61.18 9.00 5.95
CA GLY A 7 -60.19 9.16 4.87
C GLY A 7 -60.46 10.27 3.82
N TRP A 8 -61.68 10.82 3.76
CA TRP A 8 -62.05 11.92 2.84
C TRP A 8 -62.09 13.30 3.52
N GLN A 9 -61.83 13.37 4.82
CA GLN A 9 -61.85 14.63 5.56
C GLN A 9 -60.52 15.36 5.37
N ALA A 10 -60.57 16.64 4.99
CA ALA A 10 -59.38 17.42 4.64
C ALA A 10 -58.37 17.55 5.80
N ASP A 11 -58.88 17.57 7.04
CA ASP A 11 -58.06 17.67 8.24
C ASP A 11 -58.13 16.39 9.08
N PRO A 12 -57.02 15.64 9.20
CA PRO A 12 -56.99 14.47 10.06
C PRO A 12 -57.09 14.84 11.55
N THR A 13 -57.60 13.90 12.36
CA THR A 13 -57.74 14.08 13.80
C THR A 13 -56.39 14.42 14.47
N PRO A 14 -56.37 15.22 15.55
CA PRO A 14 -55.14 15.62 16.23
C PRO A 14 -54.27 14.43 16.70
N SER A 15 -54.89 13.32 17.10
CA SER A 15 -54.19 12.09 17.50
C SER A 15 -53.49 11.39 16.33
N TYR A 16 -54.11 11.37 15.15
CA TYR A 16 -53.51 10.81 13.94
C TYR A 16 -52.31 11.66 13.48
N LYS A 17 -52.43 12.99 13.52
CA LYS A 17 -51.31 13.91 13.25
C LYS A 17 -50.14 13.67 14.23
N ARG A 18 -50.43 13.52 15.53
CA ARG A 18 -49.41 13.21 16.55
C ARG A 18 -48.72 11.86 16.32
N LYS A 19 -49.48 10.79 16.03
CA LYS A 19 -48.92 9.45 15.76
C LYS A 19 -48.06 9.42 14.50
N LYS A 20 -48.47 10.12 13.43
CA LYS A 20 -47.64 10.27 12.22
C LYS A 20 -46.36 11.06 12.49
N LEU A 21 -46.46 12.16 13.25
CA LEU A 21 -45.31 12.97 13.61
C LEU A 21 -44.33 12.18 14.49
N GLN A 22 -44.84 11.42 15.47
CA GLN A 22 -44.03 10.51 16.30
C GLN A 22 -43.36 9.41 15.46
N GLY A 23 -44.10 8.80 14.52
CA GLY A 23 -43.55 7.82 13.59
C GLY A 23 -42.46 8.41 12.69
N PHE A 24 -42.65 9.63 12.19
CA PHE A 24 -41.64 10.36 11.43
C PHE A 24 -40.37 10.63 12.26
N TRP A 25 -40.51 11.15 13.48
CA TRP A 25 -39.37 11.39 14.37
C TRP A 25 -38.66 10.10 14.78
N LEU A 26 -39.40 9.02 15.00
CA LEU A 26 -38.84 7.71 15.30
C LEU A 26 -38.03 7.18 14.10
N LEU A 27 -38.58 7.24 12.89
CA LEU A 27 -37.86 6.84 11.67
C LEU A 27 -36.63 7.71 11.43
N LEU A 28 -36.72 9.02 11.66
CA LEU A 28 -35.58 9.93 11.56
C LEU A 28 -34.50 9.59 12.59
N ALA A 29 -34.89 9.29 13.83
CA ALA A 29 -33.95 8.87 14.88
C ALA A 29 -33.25 7.55 14.52
N ILE A 30 -33.99 6.57 13.97
CA ILE A 30 -33.42 5.30 13.48
C ILE A 30 -32.44 5.57 12.33
N ALA A 31 -32.79 6.44 11.38
CA ALA A 31 -31.92 6.78 10.26
C ALA A 31 -30.62 7.47 10.73
N ILE A 32 -30.71 8.40 11.68
CA ILE A 32 -29.55 9.06 12.27
C ILE A 32 -28.69 8.06 13.04
N LEU A 33 -29.31 7.17 13.83
CA LEU A 33 -28.59 6.13 14.55
C LEU A 33 -27.86 5.17 13.60
N ALA A 34 -28.52 4.72 12.53
CA ALA A 34 -27.92 3.87 11.52
C ALA A 34 -26.77 4.58 10.79
N ALA A 35 -26.94 5.85 10.41
CA ALA A 35 -25.89 6.66 9.82
C ALA A 35 -24.70 6.83 10.77
N GLY A 36 -24.96 7.05 12.07
CA GLY A 36 -23.95 7.09 13.11
C GLY A 36 -23.18 5.77 13.21
N ILE A 37 -23.87 4.63 13.30
CA ILE A 37 -23.24 3.30 13.34
C ILE A 37 -22.38 3.06 12.10
N ILE A 38 -22.87 3.40 10.90
CA ILE A 38 -22.10 3.27 9.65
C ILE A 38 -20.87 4.17 9.68
N ALA A 39 -21.01 5.43 10.10
CA ALA A 39 -19.90 6.37 10.18
C ALA A 39 -18.84 5.92 11.20
N PHE A 40 -19.25 5.37 12.35
CA PHE A 40 -18.35 4.81 13.35
C PHE A 40 -17.72 3.47 12.92
N ALA A 41 -18.39 2.71 12.06
CA ALA A 41 -17.86 1.47 11.50
C ALA A 41 -16.91 1.70 10.32
N GLN A 42 -16.95 2.88 9.68
CA GLN A 42 -15.97 3.28 8.69
C GLN A 42 -14.70 3.76 9.42
N GLY A 43 -13.56 3.12 9.14
CA GLY A 43 -12.27 3.55 9.69
C GLY A 43 -11.90 4.99 9.26
N PRO A 44 -10.97 5.65 9.96
CA PRO A 44 -10.53 6.99 9.61
C PRO A 44 -10.03 7.03 8.16
N PHE A 45 -10.33 8.13 7.46
CA PHE A 45 -9.81 8.34 6.10
C PHE A 45 -8.29 8.41 6.15
N SER A 46 -7.62 7.57 5.33
CA SER A 46 -6.16 7.52 5.29
C SER A 46 -5.57 8.81 4.71
N THR A 47 -4.40 9.23 5.19
CA THR A 47 -3.66 10.43 4.73
C THR A 47 -3.02 10.28 3.34
N ALA A 48 -3.28 9.16 2.63
CA ALA A 48 -2.67 8.90 1.34
C ALA A 48 -3.02 9.99 0.32
N SER A 49 -2.01 10.52 -0.37
CA SER A 49 -2.13 11.52 -1.44
C SER A 49 -1.65 10.94 -2.77
N PHE A 50 -2.35 11.31 -3.85
CA PHE A 50 -1.95 11.05 -5.23
C PHE A 50 -2.14 12.33 -6.03
N GLU A 51 -1.04 12.95 -6.46
CA GLU A 51 -1.05 14.24 -7.15
C GLU A 51 -1.40 14.09 -8.65
N TYR A 52 -2.53 13.45 -8.94
CA TYR A 52 -2.93 13.14 -10.31
C TYR A 52 -2.93 14.39 -11.21
N GLY A 53 -2.29 14.28 -12.37
CA GLY A 53 -2.22 15.36 -13.35
C GLY A 53 -1.23 16.48 -13.02
N SER A 54 -0.45 16.37 -11.94
CA SER A 54 0.62 17.32 -11.59
C SER A 54 1.97 16.59 -11.44
N PRO A 55 2.67 16.29 -12.56
CA PRO A 55 3.98 15.69 -12.49
C PRO A 55 4.95 16.56 -11.69
N ARG A 56 5.73 15.94 -10.81
CA ARG A 56 6.86 16.52 -10.10
C ARG A 56 8.15 16.05 -10.74
N GLU A 57 9.14 16.95 -10.73
CA GLU A 57 10.51 16.60 -11.07
C GLU A 57 11.27 16.33 -9.78
N LEU A 58 11.89 15.16 -9.69
CA LEU A 58 12.70 14.73 -8.55
C LEU A 58 14.08 14.35 -9.03
N SER A 59 15.10 14.79 -8.30
CA SER A 59 16.49 14.40 -8.52
C SER A 59 16.95 13.50 -7.38
N GLY A 60 17.68 12.45 -7.72
CA GLY A 60 18.20 11.49 -6.76
C GLY A 60 19.09 10.46 -7.44
N VAL A 61 19.51 9.44 -6.70
CA VAL A 61 20.29 8.33 -7.24
C VAL A 61 19.35 7.20 -7.62
N LEU A 62 19.44 6.71 -8.85
CA LEU A 62 18.68 5.56 -9.31
C LEU A 62 19.26 4.29 -8.70
N GLU A 63 18.41 3.45 -8.12
CA GLU A 63 18.81 2.17 -7.55
C GLU A 63 17.89 1.06 -8.05
N ARG A 64 18.45 -0.02 -8.60
CA ARG A 64 17.69 -1.16 -9.14
C ARG A 64 17.27 -2.16 -8.07
N TRP A 65 18.12 -2.35 -7.06
CA TRP A 65 17.96 -3.38 -6.04
C TRP A 65 17.65 -2.74 -4.68
N PRO A 66 16.70 -3.25 -3.88
CA PRO A 66 15.94 -4.50 -4.06
C PRO A 66 14.82 -4.42 -5.09
N VAL A 67 14.31 -3.22 -5.34
CA VAL A 67 13.35 -2.92 -6.41
C VAL A 67 13.68 -1.53 -6.98
N PRO A 68 13.31 -1.23 -8.24
CA PRO A 68 13.57 0.07 -8.85
C PRO A 68 13.11 1.22 -7.95
N SER A 69 14.05 2.08 -7.56
CA SER A 69 13.85 3.15 -6.59
C SER A 69 14.66 4.39 -6.97
N LEU A 70 14.19 5.56 -6.54
CA LEU A 70 14.93 6.81 -6.55
C LEU A 70 15.30 7.15 -5.10
N VAL A 71 16.59 7.23 -4.81
CA VAL A 71 17.11 7.58 -3.49
C VAL A 71 17.33 9.08 -3.43
N ILE A 72 16.59 9.76 -2.57
CA ILE A 72 16.73 11.20 -2.33
C ILE A 72 17.47 11.40 -1.01
N HIS A 73 18.55 12.16 -1.05
CA HIS A 73 19.25 12.62 0.15
C HIS A 73 18.63 13.92 0.62
N GLN A 74 18.23 13.96 1.89
CA GLN A 74 17.76 15.17 2.54
C GLN A 74 18.73 15.53 3.66
N GLN A 75 19.35 16.70 3.53
CA GLN A 75 20.11 17.34 4.59
C GLN A 75 19.22 18.37 5.26
N ASP A 76 18.89 18.16 6.54
CA ASP A 76 18.23 19.17 7.38
C ASP A 76 19.17 19.55 8.53
N GLY A 77 19.92 20.64 8.32
CA GLY A 77 20.97 21.07 9.24
C GLY A 77 22.09 20.03 9.35
N ALA A 78 22.25 19.42 10.53
CA ALA A 78 23.25 18.39 10.80
C ALA A 78 22.73 16.95 10.65
N VAL A 79 21.44 16.78 10.36
CA VAL A 79 20.82 15.46 10.18
C VAL A 79 20.81 15.15 8.68
N GLU A 80 21.57 14.14 8.29
CA GLU A 80 21.44 13.53 6.98
C GLU A 80 20.44 12.38 7.06
N SER A 81 19.46 12.41 6.17
CA SER A 81 18.51 11.32 6.01
C SER A 81 18.40 10.96 4.53
N GLN A 82 18.07 9.71 4.27
CA GLN A 82 17.81 9.22 2.92
C GLN A 82 16.39 8.66 2.87
N GLN A 83 15.70 8.93 1.77
CA GLN A 83 14.39 8.37 1.50
C GLN A 83 14.42 7.64 0.15
N ARG A 84 13.96 6.39 0.15
CA ARG A 84 13.76 5.59 -1.07
C ARG A 84 12.33 5.70 -1.54
N ILE A 85 12.18 6.29 -2.72
CA ILE A 85 10.91 6.39 -3.44
C ILE A 85 10.85 5.24 -4.44
N LEU A 86 9.90 4.32 -4.27
CA LEU A 86 9.75 3.21 -5.20
C LEU A 86 9.30 3.72 -6.57
N LEU A 87 9.82 3.16 -7.65
CA LEU A 87 9.48 3.54 -9.02
C LEU A 87 8.50 2.55 -9.64
N VAL A 88 7.43 3.08 -10.24
CA VAL A 88 6.46 2.29 -11.02
C VAL A 88 6.17 2.98 -12.34
N ASP A 89 5.78 2.20 -13.35
CA ASP A 89 5.36 2.74 -14.64
C ASP A 89 3.84 3.00 -14.66
N ALA A 90 3.38 3.73 -15.67
CA ALA A 90 1.98 3.98 -15.93
C ALA A 90 1.20 2.67 -16.11
N GLY A 91 0.00 2.63 -15.50
CA GLY A 91 -0.88 1.45 -15.53
C GLY A 91 -0.47 0.37 -14.52
N LYS A 92 -0.53 -0.90 -14.91
CA LYS A 92 -0.25 -2.07 -14.04
C LYS A 92 1.15 -2.64 -14.29
N ARG A 93 2.16 -1.78 -14.37
CA ARG A 93 3.53 -2.14 -14.76
C ARG A 93 4.54 -1.60 -13.75
N GLY A 94 5.53 -2.41 -13.40
CA GLY A 94 6.70 -1.97 -12.65
C GLY A 94 7.62 -1.13 -13.53
N ALA A 95 8.57 -0.42 -12.90
CA ALA A 95 9.49 0.44 -13.62
C ALA A 95 10.67 -0.31 -14.29
N ALA A 96 10.98 -1.55 -13.90
CA ALA A 96 12.15 -2.27 -14.41
C ALA A 96 12.25 -2.33 -15.94
N PRO A 97 11.19 -2.66 -16.71
CA PRO A 97 11.26 -2.66 -18.17
C PRO A 97 11.53 -1.28 -18.78
N LEU A 98 11.10 -0.20 -18.11
CA LEU A 98 11.35 1.16 -18.55
C LEU A 98 12.81 1.56 -18.28
N LEU A 99 13.35 1.19 -17.12
CA LEU A 99 14.77 1.36 -16.80
C LEU A 99 15.66 0.61 -17.80
N ASP A 100 15.29 -0.63 -18.17
CA ASP A 100 16.03 -1.41 -19.18
C ASP A 100 16.08 -0.66 -20.54
N GLN A 101 15.00 0.03 -20.92
CA GLN A 101 14.94 0.83 -22.14
C GLN A 101 15.83 2.07 -22.07
N TRP A 102 15.84 2.76 -20.92
CA TRP A 102 16.74 3.90 -20.70
C TRP A 102 18.21 3.50 -20.78
N GLU A 103 18.60 2.42 -20.12
CA GLU A 103 19.97 1.91 -20.13
C GLU A 103 20.40 1.45 -21.52
N LYS A 104 19.50 0.77 -22.26
CA LYS A 104 19.75 0.39 -23.65
C LYS A 104 19.98 1.61 -24.53
N THR A 105 19.23 2.69 -24.31
CA THR A 105 19.35 3.95 -25.06
C THR A 105 20.63 4.70 -24.68
N ALA A 106 20.99 4.71 -23.40
CA ALA A 106 22.21 5.33 -22.89
C ALA A 106 23.48 4.53 -23.23
N GLY A 107 23.34 3.23 -23.54
CA GLY A 107 24.46 2.33 -23.80
C GLY A 107 25.27 1.96 -22.54
N LYS A 108 24.72 2.23 -21.35
CA LYS A 108 25.35 1.95 -20.05
C LYS A 108 24.30 1.70 -18.97
N SER A 109 24.70 1.06 -17.88
CA SER A 109 23.88 0.96 -16.66
C SER A 109 23.63 2.36 -16.10
N LEU A 110 22.42 2.58 -15.59
CA LEU A 110 22.04 3.78 -14.85
C LEU A 110 21.87 3.47 -13.35
N ASP A 111 22.04 2.21 -12.95
CA ASP A 111 22.11 1.85 -11.52
C ASP A 111 23.21 2.66 -10.84
N LYS A 112 22.90 3.18 -9.66
CA LYS A 112 23.73 4.09 -8.85
C LYS A 112 24.12 5.39 -9.53
N HIS A 113 23.46 5.79 -10.61
CA HIS A 113 23.69 7.10 -11.21
C HIS A 113 22.68 8.13 -10.72
N THR A 114 23.14 9.37 -10.60
CA THR A 114 22.23 10.50 -10.40
C THR A 114 21.32 10.66 -11.61
N VAL A 115 20.02 10.84 -11.38
CA VAL A 115 19.02 11.04 -12.42
C VAL A 115 18.02 12.10 -11.99
N ARG A 116 17.44 12.80 -12.97
CA ARG A 116 16.28 13.68 -12.78
C ARG A 116 15.08 13.06 -13.48
N LEU A 117 14.04 12.75 -12.71
CA LEU A 117 12.85 12.04 -13.17
C LEU A 117 11.61 12.92 -13.05
N ALA A 118 10.73 12.87 -14.05
CA ALA A 118 9.38 13.44 -14.01
C ALA A 118 8.36 12.34 -13.73
N GLY A 119 7.51 12.51 -12.72
CA GLY A 119 6.47 11.54 -12.40
C GLY A 119 5.41 12.08 -11.46
N THR A 120 4.37 11.30 -11.23
CA THR A 120 3.32 11.64 -10.27
C THR A 120 3.62 10.98 -8.92
N LEU A 121 3.74 11.80 -7.88
CA LEU A 121 4.05 11.34 -6.53
C LEU A 121 2.81 10.74 -5.86
N ILE A 122 2.99 9.58 -5.26
CA ILE A 122 2.05 8.87 -4.40
C ILE A 122 2.70 8.79 -3.02
N TYR A 123 1.99 9.18 -1.97
CA TYR A 123 2.53 9.15 -0.62
C TYR A 123 1.49 8.67 0.38
N PHE A 124 1.87 7.72 1.24
CA PHE A 124 1.06 7.25 2.36
C PHE A 124 1.93 6.64 3.45
N ASP A 125 1.60 6.96 4.70
CA ASP A 125 2.23 6.41 5.91
C ASP A 125 3.77 6.41 5.87
N GLY A 126 4.36 7.56 5.53
CA GLY A 126 5.81 7.72 5.45
C GLY A 126 6.46 7.12 4.20
N LYS A 127 5.72 6.40 3.36
CA LYS A 127 6.22 5.75 2.14
C LYS A 127 5.82 6.53 0.90
N ALA A 128 6.72 6.54 -0.08
CA ALA A 128 6.54 7.23 -1.34
C ALA A 128 6.72 6.28 -2.53
N VAL A 129 5.90 6.48 -3.55
CA VAL A 129 6.01 5.84 -4.86
C VAL A 129 5.93 6.92 -5.94
N LEU A 130 6.80 6.87 -6.94
CA LEU A 130 6.76 7.76 -8.09
C LEU A 130 6.26 6.98 -9.32
N GLU A 131 5.10 7.39 -9.85
CA GLU A 131 4.60 6.88 -11.12
C GLU A 131 5.24 7.65 -12.28
N LEU A 132 6.02 6.96 -13.11
CA LEU A 132 6.69 7.51 -14.30
C LEU A 132 5.68 7.67 -15.45
N THR A 133 4.70 8.55 -15.28
CA THR A 133 3.53 8.72 -16.18
C THR A 133 3.89 9.07 -17.63
N GLN A 134 5.08 9.61 -17.87
CA GLN A 134 5.57 10.00 -19.19
C GLN A 134 6.39 8.91 -19.91
N GLY A 135 6.48 7.69 -19.35
CA GLY A 135 7.21 6.58 -19.96
C GLY A 135 8.68 6.94 -20.22
N GLU A 136 9.17 6.70 -21.44
CA GLU A 136 10.57 6.99 -21.80
C GLU A 136 10.99 8.44 -21.54
N LYS A 137 10.05 9.40 -21.68
CA LYS A 137 10.30 10.83 -21.46
C LYS A 137 10.34 11.22 -19.98
N ALA A 138 10.03 10.29 -19.08
CA ALA A 138 10.11 10.55 -17.64
C ALA A 138 11.56 10.71 -17.17
N LEU A 139 12.55 10.18 -17.89
CA LEU A 139 13.96 10.49 -17.64
C LEU A 139 14.33 11.80 -18.31
N LEU A 140 14.57 12.83 -17.50
CA LEU A 140 14.91 14.18 -17.97
C LEU A 140 16.42 14.32 -18.15
N GLU A 141 17.19 13.87 -17.15
CA GLU A 141 18.65 14.00 -17.13
C GLU A 141 19.31 12.81 -16.43
N THR A 142 20.54 12.50 -16.86
CA THR A 142 21.44 11.52 -16.23
C THR A 142 22.74 12.22 -15.85
N GLY A 143 23.25 11.95 -14.66
CA GLY A 143 24.52 12.46 -14.18
C GLY A 143 25.55 11.36 -13.94
N GLU A 144 26.41 11.60 -12.95
CA GLU A 144 27.51 10.73 -12.58
C GLU A 144 27.06 9.60 -11.66
N GLU A 145 27.87 8.53 -11.63
CA GLU A 145 27.74 7.44 -10.66
C GLU A 145 28.03 7.99 -9.25
N GLN A 146 27.17 7.62 -8.30
CA GLN A 146 27.25 8.03 -6.91
C GLN A 146 27.09 6.81 -6.02
N GLU A 147 28.03 6.62 -5.10
CA GLU A 147 27.93 5.55 -4.11
C GLU A 147 26.88 5.92 -3.05
N LEU A 148 25.98 4.97 -2.78
CA LEU A 148 24.98 5.09 -1.74
C LEU A 148 25.50 4.44 -0.46
N GLU A 149 25.43 5.18 0.65
CA GLU A 149 25.61 4.57 1.96
C GLU A 149 24.46 3.61 2.23
N VAL A 150 24.79 2.38 2.60
CA VAL A 150 23.82 1.34 2.89
C VAL A 150 23.96 0.89 4.33
N GLN A 151 22.88 1.04 5.09
CA GLN A 151 22.78 0.57 6.47
C GLN A 151 21.86 -0.64 6.54
N TYR A 152 22.38 -1.73 7.11
CA TYR A 152 21.62 -2.95 7.42
C TYR A 152 21.54 -3.15 8.93
N SER A 153 20.39 -3.57 9.43
CA SER A 153 20.32 -4.20 10.75
C SER A 153 20.81 -5.65 10.70
N ASP A 154 20.95 -6.27 11.88
CA ASP A 154 21.05 -7.72 11.95
C ASP A 154 19.76 -8.36 11.40
N ARG A 155 19.93 -9.51 10.73
CA ARG A 155 18.79 -10.30 10.24
C ARG A 155 18.04 -10.92 11.41
N GLN A 156 16.72 -10.79 11.41
CA GLN A 156 15.85 -11.34 12.44
C GLN A 156 14.92 -12.38 11.81
N ARG A 157 15.03 -13.63 12.23
CA ARG A 157 14.13 -14.70 11.76
C ARG A 157 12.79 -14.62 12.48
N GLN A 158 11.70 -14.46 11.74
CA GLN A 158 10.37 -14.28 12.35
C GLN A 158 9.22 -14.73 11.46
N THR A 159 8.09 -15.02 12.11
CA THR A 159 6.82 -15.24 11.42
C THR A 159 6.06 -13.93 11.32
N LEU A 160 5.80 -13.45 10.11
CA LEU A 160 4.96 -12.28 9.86
C LEU A 160 3.54 -12.71 9.52
N LEU A 161 2.55 -11.99 10.06
CA LEU A 161 1.13 -12.17 9.80
C LEU A 161 0.60 -10.91 9.15
N GLY A 162 -0.18 -11.00 8.08
CA GLY A 162 -0.51 -9.80 7.31
C GLY A 162 -1.07 -10.11 5.93
N GLU A 163 -0.82 -9.22 4.98
CA GLU A 163 -1.34 -9.29 3.62
C GLU A 163 -0.32 -8.77 2.59
N ILE A 164 -0.29 -9.41 1.42
CA ILE A 164 0.49 -8.95 0.26
C ILE A 164 -0.35 -7.99 -0.59
N LEU A 165 0.21 -6.83 -0.87
CA LEU A 165 -0.40 -5.71 -1.59
C LEU A 165 0.55 -5.21 -2.69
N ASP A 166 0.02 -4.49 -3.70
CA ASP A 166 0.86 -3.75 -4.64
C ASP A 166 1.15 -2.34 -4.11
N SER A 167 2.41 -1.91 -4.20
CA SER A 167 2.85 -0.62 -3.63
C SER A 167 2.09 0.58 -4.20
N LYS A 168 1.73 0.56 -5.49
CA LYS A 168 1.09 1.69 -6.17
C LYS A 168 -0.33 1.98 -5.68
N CYS A 169 -1.21 0.98 -5.74
CA CYS A 169 -2.59 1.16 -5.29
C CYS A 169 -2.65 1.35 -3.79
N PHE A 170 -1.88 0.57 -3.03
CA PHE A 170 -1.89 0.63 -1.58
C PHE A 170 -1.48 1.99 -1.03
N PHE A 171 -0.39 2.58 -1.54
CA PHE A 171 0.09 3.87 -1.05
C PHE A 171 -0.69 5.09 -1.57
N GLY A 172 -1.75 4.94 -2.38
CA GLY A 172 -2.65 6.08 -2.60
C GLY A 172 -3.50 6.11 -3.87
N VAL A 173 -3.27 5.23 -4.86
CA VAL A 173 -4.09 5.26 -6.10
C VAL A 173 -5.51 4.70 -5.88
N MET A 174 -5.74 3.87 -4.85
CA MET A 174 -7.06 3.30 -4.56
C MET A 174 -7.34 3.25 -3.05
N LYS A 175 -8.61 3.45 -2.65
CA LYS A 175 -9.08 3.29 -1.28
C LYS A 175 -10.44 2.57 -1.25
N PRO A 176 -10.57 1.42 -0.56
CA PRO A 176 -9.51 0.61 0.05
C PRO A 176 -8.70 -0.14 -1.02
N ALA A 177 -7.38 -0.24 -0.84
CA ALA A 177 -6.47 -1.01 -1.69
C ALA A 177 -5.95 -2.27 -0.96
N GLU A 178 -6.86 -2.94 -0.24
CA GLU A 178 -6.60 -4.12 0.58
C GLU A 178 -7.77 -5.12 0.51
N GLY A 179 -7.49 -6.35 0.90
CA GLY A 179 -8.43 -7.46 0.97
C GLY A 179 -8.96 -7.96 -0.38
N LYS A 180 -10.01 -8.78 -0.28
CA LYS A 180 -10.69 -9.40 -1.44
C LYS A 180 -11.11 -8.42 -2.54
N PRO A 181 -11.64 -7.21 -2.24
CA PRO A 181 -12.03 -6.27 -3.29
C PRO A 181 -10.86 -5.82 -4.17
N HIS A 182 -9.65 -5.75 -3.62
CA HIS A 182 -8.47 -5.32 -4.35
C HIS A 182 -7.66 -6.47 -4.97
N LYS A 183 -7.87 -7.70 -4.51
CA LYS A 183 -7.13 -8.91 -4.93
C LYS A 183 -6.87 -8.99 -6.45
N SER A 184 -7.91 -8.96 -7.28
CA SER A 184 -7.74 -9.11 -8.73
C SER A 184 -6.96 -7.96 -9.36
N CYS A 185 -7.04 -6.77 -8.77
CA CYS A 185 -6.29 -5.61 -9.22
C CYS A 185 -4.81 -5.73 -8.85
N ALA A 186 -4.53 -6.05 -7.58
CA ALA A 186 -3.19 -6.27 -7.05
C ALA A 186 -2.44 -7.39 -7.77
N VAL A 187 -3.09 -8.54 -8.03
CA VAL A 187 -2.47 -9.65 -8.79
C VAL A 187 -1.95 -9.20 -10.15
N ARG A 188 -2.73 -8.37 -10.87
CA ARG A 188 -2.29 -7.83 -12.17
C ARG A 188 -1.13 -6.84 -12.02
N CYS A 189 -1.13 -6.03 -10.97
CA CYS A 189 -0.04 -5.10 -10.67
C CYS A 189 1.27 -5.86 -10.37
N LEU A 190 1.22 -6.86 -9.48
CA LEU A 190 2.39 -7.70 -9.13
C LEU A 190 2.89 -8.49 -10.34
N SER A 191 1.98 -9.07 -11.13
CA SER A 191 2.33 -9.77 -12.38
C SER A 191 2.97 -8.85 -13.41
N GLY A 192 2.66 -7.56 -13.38
CA GLY A 192 3.31 -6.55 -14.22
C GLY A 192 4.60 -5.98 -13.65
N GLY A 193 5.07 -6.48 -12.49
CA GLY A 193 6.33 -6.10 -11.87
C GLY A 193 6.25 -4.92 -10.90
N ILE A 194 5.05 -4.45 -10.52
CA ILE A 194 4.92 -3.46 -9.44
C ILE A 194 5.41 -4.10 -8.13
N PRO A 195 6.31 -3.45 -7.35
CA PRO A 195 6.85 -4.02 -6.12
C PRO A 195 5.76 -4.55 -5.18
N ALA A 196 5.92 -5.81 -4.75
CA ALA A 196 5.08 -6.40 -3.71
C ALA A 196 5.47 -5.84 -2.33
N VAL A 197 4.47 -5.39 -1.59
CA VAL A 197 4.61 -4.94 -0.20
C VAL A 197 3.78 -5.84 0.69
N PHE A 198 4.37 -6.31 1.78
CA PHE A 198 3.63 -6.98 2.84
C PHE A 198 3.32 -5.99 3.95
N LYS A 199 2.03 -5.82 4.22
CA LYS A 199 1.53 -5.08 5.37
C LYS A 199 1.40 -6.05 6.54
N ALA A 200 2.31 -5.96 7.51
CA ALA A 200 2.27 -6.78 8.71
C ALA A 200 1.20 -6.27 9.69
N ARG A 201 0.55 -7.21 10.37
CA ARG A 201 -0.28 -6.92 11.55
C ARG A 201 0.65 -6.69 12.73
N GLY A 202 0.84 -5.43 13.11
CA GLY A 202 1.54 -5.07 14.34
C GLY A 202 0.74 -5.42 15.59
N SER A 203 1.42 -5.43 16.74
CA SER A 203 0.81 -5.53 18.08
C SER A 203 0.33 -4.18 18.64
N GLY A 204 0.23 -3.14 17.80
CA GLY A 204 -0.17 -1.78 18.14
C GLY A 204 -0.71 -1.01 16.92
N ASP A 205 -0.80 0.32 17.01
CA ASP A 205 -1.36 1.19 15.96
C ASP A 205 -0.41 1.50 14.78
N THR A 206 0.84 1.04 14.83
CA THR A 206 1.82 1.27 13.76
C THR A 206 1.77 0.13 12.74
N GLU A 207 1.50 0.47 11.48
CA GLU A 207 1.63 -0.47 10.36
C GLU A 207 3.11 -0.65 10.01
N GLU A 208 3.54 -1.89 9.75
CA GLU A 208 4.89 -2.18 9.27
C GLU A 208 4.82 -2.74 7.85
N TYR A 209 5.68 -2.22 6.98
CA TYR A 209 5.71 -2.57 5.56
C TYR A 209 7.03 -3.20 5.17
N PHE A 210 6.96 -4.35 4.50
CA PHE A 210 8.12 -5.11 4.06
C PHE A 210 8.13 -5.25 2.54
N LEU A 211 9.28 -4.99 1.91
CA LEU A 211 9.54 -5.45 0.55
C LEU A 211 9.89 -6.94 0.59
N ILE A 212 9.15 -7.75 -0.16
CA ILE A 212 9.31 -9.21 -0.10
C ILE A 212 10.27 -9.69 -1.18
N LEU A 213 11.34 -10.34 -0.74
CA LEU A 213 12.34 -10.97 -1.58
C LEU A 213 12.28 -12.48 -1.42
N ASP A 214 12.69 -13.21 -2.45
CA ASP A 214 12.93 -14.63 -2.34
C ASP A 214 14.22 -14.92 -1.55
N ALA A 215 14.51 -16.20 -1.34
CA ALA A 215 15.70 -16.64 -0.61
C ALA A 215 17.02 -16.21 -1.29
N ASP A 216 16.99 -15.93 -2.60
CA ASP A 216 18.14 -15.51 -3.40
C ASP A 216 18.24 -13.96 -3.48
N GLY A 217 17.34 -13.24 -2.81
CA GLY A 217 17.33 -11.78 -2.73
C GLY A 217 16.73 -11.07 -3.94
N GLN A 218 15.95 -11.79 -4.77
CA GLN A 218 15.22 -11.23 -5.90
C GLN A 218 13.78 -10.89 -5.52
N PRO A 219 13.12 -9.93 -6.19
CA PRO A 219 11.71 -9.63 -5.95
C PRO A 219 10.81 -10.87 -6.08
N ALA A 220 10.04 -11.17 -5.03
CA ALA A 220 9.26 -12.41 -4.95
C ALA A 220 7.90 -12.37 -5.67
N ASN A 221 7.62 -11.36 -6.50
CA ASN A 221 6.29 -11.09 -7.08
C ASN A 221 5.57 -12.34 -7.60
N SER A 222 6.26 -13.18 -8.38
CA SER A 222 5.68 -14.39 -9.00
C SER A 222 5.25 -15.43 -7.97
N LEU A 223 5.97 -15.57 -6.86
CA LEU A 223 5.67 -16.50 -5.77
C LEU A 223 4.44 -16.07 -4.96
N LEU A 224 4.09 -14.79 -5.02
CA LEU A 224 3.10 -14.17 -4.14
C LEU A 224 1.71 -14.02 -4.78
N LEU A 225 1.59 -14.21 -6.10
CA LEU A 225 0.36 -13.94 -6.86
C LEU A 225 -0.87 -14.65 -6.27
N ASP A 226 -0.74 -15.92 -5.91
CA ASP A 226 -1.87 -16.71 -5.39
C ASP A 226 -2.35 -16.26 -4.01
N TYR A 227 -1.49 -15.59 -3.26
CA TYR A 227 -1.69 -15.17 -1.87
C TYR A 227 -2.01 -13.67 -1.74
N THR A 228 -1.92 -12.94 -2.84
CA THR A 228 -2.15 -11.49 -2.89
C THR A 228 -3.60 -11.18 -2.52
N GLY A 229 -3.83 -10.12 -1.74
CA GLY A 229 -5.16 -9.71 -1.34
C GLY A 229 -5.80 -10.58 -0.24
N GLU A 230 -5.01 -11.46 0.40
CA GLU A 230 -5.49 -12.40 1.42
C GLU A 230 -4.68 -12.32 2.71
N PRO A 231 -5.32 -12.57 3.87
CA PRO A 231 -4.61 -12.76 5.12
C PRO A 231 -3.71 -14.00 5.08
N ILE A 232 -2.41 -13.83 5.28
CA ILE A 232 -1.42 -14.90 5.26
C ILE A 232 -0.41 -14.80 6.41
N ALA A 233 0.33 -15.89 6.59
CA ALA A 233 1.53 -15.99 7.40
C ALA A 233 2.74 -16.33 6.53
N LEU A 234 3.84 -15.63 6.77
CA LEU A 234 5.14 -15.82 6.13
C LEU A 234 6.18 -16.21 7.17
N CYS A 235 7.13 -17.06 6.81
CA CYS A 235 8.35 -17.29 7.58
C CYS A 235 9.56 -16.86 6.75
N GLY A 236 10.54 -16.25 7.41
CA GLY A 236 11.68 -15.67 6.75
C GLY A 236 12.54 -14.85 7.69
N GLU A 237 13.44 -14.08 7.08
CA GLU A 237 14.34 -13.17 7.77
C GLU A 237 13.99 -11.73 7.39
N SER A 238 13.76 -10.87 8.38
CA SER A 238 13.64 -9.44 8.16
C SER A 238 14.97 -8.72 8.39
N VAL A 239 15.21 -7.66 7.63
CA VAL A 239 16.31 -6.73 7.87
C VAL A 239 15.86 -5.31 7.56
N LEU A 240 16.27 -4.35 8.39
CA LEU A 240 16.14 -2.95 8.04
C LEU A 240 17.21 -2.60 7.02
N TYR A 241 16.80 -2.16 5.84
CA TYR A 241 17.62 -1.64 4.77
C TYR A 241 17.34 -0.15 4.64
N ASN A 242 18.16 0.65 5.31
CA ASN A 242 17.96 2.09 5.47
C ASN A 242 16.56 2.42 5.98
N ASP A 243 15.69 2.97 5.13
CA ASP A 243 14.33 3.39 5.43
C ASP A 243 13.27 2.32 5.13
N TRP A 244 13.64 1.15 4.59
CA TRP A 244 12.72 0.05 4.25
C TRP A 244 13.03 -1.23 5.01
N GLN A 245 12.00 -1.96 5.43
CA GLN A 245 12.18 -3.34 5.88
C GLN A 245 12.19 -4.26 4.66
N LEU A 246 13.19 -5.12 4.55
CA LEU A 246 13.20 -6.24 3.61
C LEU A 246 12.81 -7.51 4.36
N PHE A 247 12.10 -8.40 3.67
CA PHE A 247 11.79 -9.73 4.20
C PHE A 247 12.14 -10.78 3.16
N TYR A 248 13.13 -11.61 3.49
CA TYR A 248 13.57 -12.74 2.69
C TYR A 248 12.73 -13.96 3.04
N LEU A 249 12.01 -14.49 2.06
CA LEU A 249 11.22 -15.70 2.24
C LEU A 249 12.11 -16.90 2.56
N ASP A 250 11.70 -17.69 3.54
CA ASP A 250 12.31 -18.98 3.81
C ASP A 250 11.91 -19.97 2.72
N LYS A 251 12.91 -20.55 2.03
CA LYS A 251 12.71 -21.48 0.91
C LYS A 251 12.02 -22.78 1.30
N GLU A 252 12.15 -23.20 2.55
CA GLU A 252 11.62 -24.47 3.05
C GLU A 252 10.24 -24.33 3.69
N GLN A 253 9.84 -23.10 4.05
CA GLN A 253 8.58 -22.85 4.74
C GLN A 253 7.47 -22.40 3.79
N PRO A 254 6.27 -22.99 3.89
CA PRO A 254 5.16 -22.61 3.03
C PRO A 254 4.53 -21.29 3.47
N ILE A 255 4.07 -20.51 2.50
CA ILE A 255 3.12 -19.40 2.73
C ILE A 255 1.77 -20.00 3.14
N ARG A 256 1.24 -19.59 4.30
CA ARG A 256 -0.04 -20.12 4.81
C ARG A 256 -1.13 -19.06 4.83
N ARG A 257 -2.27 -19.37 4.23
CA ARG A 257 -3.49 -18.55 4.39
C ARG A 257 -4.00 -18.65 5.82
N LEU A 258 -4.34 -17.52 6.40
CA LEU A 258 -4.97 -17.48 7.72
C LEU A 258 -6.45 -17.86 7.61
N GLY A 259 -6.92 -18.57 8.62
CA GLY A 259 -8.34 -18.86 8.77
C GLY A 259 -9.16 -17.62 9.11
N PRO A 260 -10.48 -17.78 9.32
CA PRO A 260 -11.33 -16.68 9.77
C PRO A 260 -10.80 -16.07 11.10
N PRO A 261 -11.21 -14.83 11.42
CA PRO A 261 -10.87 -14.20 12.70
C PRO A 261 -11.15 -15.13 13.88
N GLY A 262 -10.21 -15.23 14.82
CA GLY A 262 -10.28 -16.15 15.98
C GLY A 262 -9.68 -17.54 15.74
N SER A 263 -9.22 -17.86 14.51
CA SER A 263 -8.42 -19.07 14.27
C SER A 263 -7.06 -19.00 14.95
N LYS A 264 -6.52 -20.17 15.35
CA LYS A 264 -5.18 -20.26 15.96
C LYS A 264 -4.14 -19.78 14.96
N LEU A 265 -3.38 -18.75 15.34
CA LEU A 265 -2.33 -18.21 14.50
C LEU A 265 -1.19 -19.24 14.32
N PRO A 266 -0.74 -19.48 13.09
CA PRO A 266 0.38 -20.38 12.84
C PRO A 266 1.69 -19.71 13.28
N THR A 267 2.51 -20.43 14.02
CA THR A 267 3.94 -20.12 14.18
C THR A 267 4.69 -20.94 13.16
N LEU A 268 5.24 -20.29 12.15
CA LEU A 268 5.88 -20.97 11.01
C LEU A 268 7.39 -21.11 11.22
N CYS A 269 8.06 -20.02 11.59
CA CYS A 269 9.46 -20.10 11.98
C CYS A 269 9.57 -20.70 13.38
N ALA A 270 10.42 -21.71 13.54
CA ALA A 270 10.93 -22.04 14.86
C ALA A 270 11.79 -20.87 15.34
N THR A 271 11.56 -20.40 16.57
CA THR A 271 12.49 -19.48 17.23
C THR A 271 13.86 -20.15 17.27
N SER A 272 14.89 -19.47 16.76
CA SER A 272 16.28 -19.89 17.00
C SER A 272 16.47 -19.96 18.51
N ARG A 273 16.87 -21.14 19.01
CA ARG A 273 17.29 -21.31 20.40
C ARG A 273 18.62 -20.60 20.63
#